data_AF-A0A7C7UM14-F1
#
_entry.id   AF-A0A7C7UM14-F1
#
_cell.length_a   1.000
_cell.length_b   1.000
_cell.length_c   1.000
_cell.angle_alpha   90.00
_cell.angle_beta   90.00
_cell.angle_gamma   90.00
#
_symmetry.space_group_name_H-M   'P 1'
#
loop_
_entity.id
_entity.type
_entity.pdbx_description
1 polymer ?
#
loop_
_entity_poly.entity_id
_entity_poly.type
_entity_poly.pdbx_seq_one_letter_code
_entity_poly.pdbx_strand_id
1 'polypeptide(L)'
;MYRSRRSPFSRGVPARTLLYCALLALPGMASSQGLFDRGAKQLSVVVGSGRSFNEDYLVLGVGFGYYPFNGLELAINWQSWLGGDPSINS
;
A
#
# COMPACT_ATOMS: atom_id res chain seq x y z
N MET A 1 7.76 54.89 -11.05
CA MET A 1 6.49 54.23 -10.70
C MET A 1 5.97 53.51 -11.94
N TYR A 2 6.31 52.23 -12.15
CA TYR A 2 5.55 51.17 -12.88
C TYR A 2 6.40 49.89 -12.89
N ARG A 3 5.87 48.82 -12.31
CA ARG A 3 6.54 47.55 -12.01
C ARG A 3 6.24 46.56 -13.14
N SER A 4 7.26 45.91 -13.69
CA SER A 4 7.10 44.77 -14.60
C SER A 4 8.11 43.68 -14.23
N ARG A 5 7.75 42.89 -13.20
CA ARG A 5 8.44 41.62 -12.89
C ARG A 5 7.84 40.57 -13.81
N ARG A 6 8.59 40.08 -14.79
CA ARG A 6 8.24 38.81 -15.45
C ARG A 6 8.74 37.69 -14.55
N SER A 7 7.81 37.03 -13.86
CA SER A 7 8.07 35.79 -13.14
C SER A 7 8.49 34.69 -14.13
N PRO A 8 9.51 33.88 -13.82
CA PRO A 8 9.90 32.78 -14.67
C PRO A 8 8.85 31.67 -14.59
N PHE A 9 8.39 31.24 -15.76
CA PHE A 9 8.10 29.84 -16.06
C PHE A 9 7.28 29.08 -14.98
N SER A 10 5.98 29.35 -14.96
CA SER A 10 4.97 28.50 -14.30
C SER A 10 4.94 27.13 -14.98
N ARG A 11 5.84 26.21 -14.59
CA ARG A 11 5.68 24.78 -14.91
C ARG A 11 4.56 24.26 -14.04
N GLY A 12 3.39 24.11 -14.66
CA GLY A 12 2.28 23.38 -14.07
C GLY A 12 2.79 22.02 -13.61
N VAL A 13 2.72 21.77 -12.30
CA VAL A 13 2.83 20.42 -11.77
C VAL A 13 1.66 19.66 -12.39
N PRO A 14 1.88 18.59 -13.18
CA PRO A 14 0.78 17.87 -13.78
C PRO A 14 -0.11 17.35 -12.66
N ALA A 15 -1.35 17.83 -12.62
CA ALA A 15 -2.37 17.54 -11.61
C ALA A 15 -2.86 16.07 -11.59
N ARG A 16 -2.05 15.14 -12.09
CA ARG A 16 -2.37 13.71 -12.22
C ARG A 16 -1.51 12.79 -11.33
N THR A 17 -0.56 13.32 -10.56
CA THR A 17 0.41 12.50 -9.79
C THR A 17 0.26 12.64 -8.27
N LEU A 18 -0.88 13.11 -7.76
CA LEU A 18 -1.05 13.41 -6.32
C LEU A 18 -2.16 12.64 -5.60
N LEU A 19 -2.70 11.59 -6.18
CA LEU A 19 -3.78 10.85 -5.55
C LEU A 19 -3.47 9.36 -5.69
N TYR A 20 -3.13 8.69 -4.58
CA TYR A 20 -3.39 7.24 -4.35
C TYR A 20 -2.74 6.68 -3.05
N CYS A 21 -2.14 7.49 -2.17
CA CYS A 21 -1.50 6.97 -0.94
C CYS A 21 -2.27 7.17 0.38
N ALA A 22 -3.52 7.65 0.38
CA ALA A 22 -4.13 8.18 1.61
C ALA A 22 -5.40 7.47 2.15
N LEU A 23 -5.78 6.28 1.68
CA LEU A 23 -7.16 5.80 1.89
C LEU A 23 -7.42 4.44 2.56
N LEU A 24 -6.47 3.84 3.29
CA LEU A 24 -6.77 2.63 4.07
C LEU A 24 -6.13 2.60 5.47
N ALA A 25 -6.16 3.72 6.19
CA ALA A 25 -6.00 3.68 7.65
C ALA A 25 -7.37 3.31 8.27
N LEU A 26 -7.73 2.02 8.24
CA LEU A 26 -8.86 1.52 9.03
C LEU A 26 -8.49 1.71 10.51
N PRO A 27 -9.31 2.39 11.33
CA PRO A 27 -9.10 2.40 12.77
C PRO A 27 -9.26 0.98 13.29
N GLY A 28 -8.13 0.32 13.58
CA GLY A 28 -8.11 -0.97 14.26
C GLY A 28 -8.86 -0.84 15.58
N MET A 29 -9.77 -1.79 15.82
CA MET A 29 -10.61 -1.88 17.02
C MET A 29 -9.78 -1.59 18.27
N ALA A 30 -10.10 -0.52 18.99
CA ALA A 30 -9.39 -0.14 20.20
C ALA A 30 -9.63 -1.21 21.30
N SER A 31 -8.71 -2.15 21.40
CA SER A 31 -8.53 -2.97 22.60
C SER A 31 -7.91 -2.12 23.71
N SER A 32 -8.27 -2.39 24.96
CA SER A 32 -7.64 -1.76 26.14
C SER A 32 -6.14 -2.06 26.22
N GLN A 33 -5.67 -3.13 25.57
CA GLN A 33 -4.26 -3.42 25.31
C GLN A 33 -3.82 -2.72 24.01
N GLY A 34 -2.60 -2.16 24.02
CA GLY A 34 -1.99 -1.52 22.87
C GLY A 34 -1.84 -2.48 21.69
N LEU A 35 -1.81 -1.93 20.47
CA LEU A 35 -1.74 -2.68 19.20
C LEU A 35 -0.54 -3.63 19.10
N PHE A 36 0.49 -3.40 19.91
CA PHE A 36 1.74 -4.15 19.96
C PHE A 36 1.96 -4.88 21.29
N ASP A 37 0.96 -4.94 22.16
CA ASP A 37 1.09 -5.62 23.45
C ASP A 37 1.06 -7.14 23.31
N ARG A 38 1.63 -7.83 24.29
CA ARG A 38 1.56 -9.28 24.42
C ARG A 38 0.11 -9.73 24.34
N GLY A 39 -0.14 -10.71 23.50
CA GLY A 39 -1.47 -11.27 23.29
C GLY A 39 -2.26 -10.56 22.19
N ALA A 40 -1.79 -9.41 21.68
CA ALA A 40 -2.41 -8.73 20.55
C ALA A 40 -2.38 -9.63 19.32
N LYS A 41 -3.46 -9.54 18.53
CA LYS A 41 -3.63 -10.27 17.27
C LYS A 41 -3.85 -9.24 16.17
N GLN A 42 -3.19 -9.44 15.03
CA GLN A 42 -3.35 -8.58 13.87
C GLN A 42 -3.81 -9.40 12.67
N LEU A 43 -4.71 -8.82 11.89
CA LEU A 43 -5.14 -9.35 10.61
C LEU A 43 -4.78 -8.32 9.54
N SER A 44 -4.09 -8.76 8.49
CA SER A 44 -3.69 -7.90 7.38
C SER A 44 -4.22 -8.44 6.06
N VAL A 45 -4.59 -7.52 5.17
CA VAL A 45 -4.96 -7.81 3.79
C VAL A 45 -4.15 -6.86 2.91
N VAL A 46 -3.52 -7.41 1.89
CA VAL A 46 -2.68 -6.69 0.94
C VAL A 46 -3.28 -6.86 -0.45
N VAL A 47 -3.45 -5.76 -1.16
CA VAL A 47 -3.87 -5.75 -2.57
C VAL A 47 -2.89 -4.87 -3.32
N GLY A 48 -2.23 -5.42 -4.33
CA GLY A 48 -1.21 -4.73 -5.12
C GLY A 48 -1.30 -5.11 -6.59
N SER A 49 -0.55 -4.39 -7.42
CA SER A 49 -0.31 -4.76 -8.81
C SER A 49 1.20 -4.68 -9.08
N GLY A 50 1.69 -5.58 -9.93
CA GLY A 50 3.08 -5.66 -10.35
C GLY A 50 3.16 -5.95 -11.84
N ARG A 51 4.25 -5.51 -12.47
CA ARG A 51 4.48 -5.75 -13.90
C ARG A 51 5.80 -6.47 -14.08
N SER A 52 5.78 -7.61 -14.76
CA SER A 52 6.98 -8.38 -15.10
C SER A 52 6.81 -8.99 -16.49
N PHE A 53 7.88 -9.10 -17.28
CA PHE A 53 7.84 -9.74 -18.61
C PHE A 53 6.68 -9.29 -19.54
N ASN A 54 6.34 -7.99 -19.52
CA ASN A 54 5.21 -7.39 -20.26
C ASN A 54 3.81 -7.88 -19.86
N GLU A 55 3.70 -8.61 -18.75
CA GLU A 55 2.44 -9.04 -18.15
C GLU A 55 2.14 -8.21 -16.89
N ASP A 56 0.87 -7.87 -16.72
CA ASP A 56 0.35 -7.22 -15.53
C ASP A 56 -0.22 -8.29 -14.57
N TYR A 57 0.24 -8.24 -13.32
CA TYR A 57 -0.14 -9.17 -12.26
C TYR A 57 -0.82 -8.41 -11.13
N LEU A 58 -1.93 -8.94 -10.63
CA LEU A 58 -2.55 -8.56 -9.38
C LEU A 58 -1.97 -9.41 -8.26
N VAL A 59 -1.53 -8.76 -7.17
CA VAL A 59 -1.04 -9.44 -5.98
C VAL A 59 -2.10 -9.33 -4.89
N LEU A 60 -2.59 -10.46 -4.40
CA LEU A 60 -3.50 -10.54 -3.27
C LEU A 60 -2.80 -11.25 -2.12
N GLY A 61 -2.74 -10.61 -0.96
CA GLY A 61 -2.12 -11.14 0.24
C GLY A 61 -3.06 -11.10 1.44
N VAL A 62 -2.93 -12.08 2.31
CA VAL A 62 -3.57 -12.11 3.62
C VAL A 62 -2.55 -12.53 4.66
N GLY A 63 -2.61 -11.92 5.84
CA GLY A 63 -1.68 -12.19 6.91
C GLY A 63 -2.36 -12.22 8.26
N PHE A 64 -1.84 -13.05 9.15
CA PHE A 64 -2.26 -13.12 10.53
C PHE A 64 -1.05 -13.07 11.46
N GLY A 65 -1.11 -12.19 12.45
CA GLY A 65 -0.05 -11.89 13.39
C GLY A 65 -0.45 -12.08 14.84
N TYR A 66 0.49 -12.51 15.67
CA TYR A 66 0.33 -12.64 17.11
C TYR A 66 1.58 -12.14 17.84
N TYR A 67 1.37 -11.46 18.97
CA TYR A 67 2.44 -10.88 19.78
C TYR A 67 2.75 -11.75 21.00
N PRO A 68 3.74 -12.67 20.95
CA PRO A 68 4.16 -13.43 22.15
C PRO A 68 4.83 -12.54 23.21
N PHE A 69 5.43 -11.43 22.81
CA PHE A 69 6.05 -10.43 23.69
C PHE A 69 5.65 -9.02 23.25
N ASN A 70 5.67 -8.06 24.17
CA ASN A 70 5.37 -6.66 23.84
C ASN A 70 6.34 -6.17 22.76
N GLY A 71 5.81 -5.68 21.64
CA GLY A 71 6.56 -5.15 20.51
C GLY A 71 7.14 -6.20 19.54
N LEU A 72 7.05 -7.51 19.84
CA LEU A 72 7.52 -8.56 18.93
C LEU A 72 6.34 -9.34 18.36
N GLU A 73 6.19 -9.29 17.03
CA GLU A 73 5.15 -10.01 16.29
C GLU A 73 5.69 -11.28 15.63
N LEU A 74 4.93 -12.36 15.72
CA LEU A 74 5.04 -13.53 14.86
C LEU A 74 3.86 -13.54 13.90
N ALA A 75 4.14 -13.46 12.60
CA ALA A 75 3.10 -13.40 11.58
C ALA A 75 3.31 -14.47 10.50
N ILE A 76 2.20 -15.02 10.01
CA ILE A 76 2.14 -15.88 8.83
C ILE A 76 1.44 -15.08 7.74
N ASN A 77 2.07 -15.03 6.55
CA ASN A 77 1.57 -14.29 5.41
C ASN A 77 1.46 -15.21 4.21
N TRP A 78 0.33 -15.16 3.53
CA TRP A 78 0.08 -15.83 2.26
C TRP A 78 -0.10 -14.78 1.18
N GLN A 79 0.55 -14.97 0.03
CA GLN A 79 0.43 -14.08 -1.13
C GLN A 79 0.20 -14.90 -2.39
N SER A 80 -0.80 -14.48 -3.17
CA SER A 80 -1.18 -15.05 -4.44
C SER A 80 -0.99 -14.01 -5.54
N TRP A 81 -0.40 -14.45 -6.65
CA TRP A 81 -0.17 -13.63 -7.83
C TRP A 81 -1.18 -14.10 -8.88
N LEU A 82 -2.09 -13.22 -9.26
CA LEU A 82 -3.19 -13.49 -10.18
C LEU A 82 -3.05 -12.56 -11.38
N GLY A 83 -2.94 -13.10 -12.59
CA GLY A 83 -2.66 -12.32 -13.79
C GLY A 83 -1.45 -12.85 -14.53
N GLY A 84 -1.24 -12.35 -15.73
CA GLY A 84 -0.55 -13.09 -16.80
C GLY A 84 -1.54 -14.05 -17.44
N ASP A 85 -2.36 -13.54 -18.35
CA ASP A 85 -2.81 -14.38 -19.46
C ASP A 85 -1.57 -14.57 -20.34
N PRO A 86 -0.89 -15.72 -20.35
CA PRO A 86 0.06 -16.02 -21.42
C PRO A 86 -0.74 -16.24 -22.70
N SER A 87 -1.29 -15.16 -23.25
CA SER A 87 -1.68 -15.11 -24.64
C SER A 87 -0.39 -15.00 -25.44
N ILE A 88 0.26 -16.14 -25.65
CA ILE A 88 1.05 -16.34 -26.87
C ILE A 88 0.03 -16.36 -28.00
N ASN A 89 -0.36 -15.16 -28.45
CA ASN A 89 -1.06 -15.04 -29.70
C ASN A 89 -0.06 -15.42 -30.80
N SER A 90 -0.24 -16.63 -31.34
CA SER A 90 0.48 -17.14 -32.51
C SER A 90 0.24 -16.27 -33.75
#